data_AF-A0A2P4NLH1-F1
#
_entry.id   AF-A0A2P4NLH1-F1
#
_cell.length_a   1.000
_cell.length_b   1.000
_cell.length_c   1.000
_cell.angle_alpha   90.00
_cell.angle_beta   90.00
_cell.angle_gamma   90.00
#
_symmetry.space_group_name_H-M   'P 1'
#
loop_
_entity.id
_entity.type
_entity.pdbx_description
1 polymer ?
#
loop_
_entity_poly.entity_id
_entity_poly.type
_entity_poly.pdbx_seq_one_letter_code
_entity_poly.pdbx_strand_id
1 'polypeptide(L)'
;MAVIESLVGNGLFVLFLAVLVGMGLGKISIRGVKFGVAGPLFAGLVLGHFGFTVPDAYSGLTLALFVAAVGLIAAHEIEGTVKAYGLNFVAVAVLMPTVALALTYVWTQFVFPNASTPLIMGSFSGALTSSPGLGSAIEALPAAARQDYQIGHSVGYVVGVLVIVVFQQLYPVIARLNLDDEKRRFDEAIGGTDDDAASESSVSEVTFSVMGYALVIVAGAVVGSIPIPMGPFGTPSLGTTGGVLVAALVFGYFGRVGPVPTRMDTTILSEIRAFTLAMFLAVVGIGAGGGFLATIAEYGLQIVAASALTSFVAILAGLALTRYVWGMDWISAAGGITGGHTDTKGLAAAVDATGADEVAAGYGNTYPFALLFMVVYAKLLVIVIPLAA
;
A
#
# COMPACT_ATOMS: atom_id res chain seq x y z
N MET A 1 -11.51 14.76 35.70
CA MET A 1 -10.66 15.37 34.65
C MET A 1 -9.33 14.65 34.52
N ALA A 2 -8.54 14.46 35.58
CA ALA A 2 -7.24 13.76 35.51
C ALA A 2 -7.26 12.35 34.86
N VAL A 3 -8.29 11.54 35.10
CA VAL A 3 -8.42 10.21 34.47
C VAL A 3 -8.67 10.33 32.95
N ILE A 4 -9.45 11.32 32.52
CA ILE A 4 -9.75 11.54 31.10
C ILE A 4 -8.48 12.03 30.39
N GLU A 5 -7.74 12.97 30.99
CA GLU A 5 -6.45 13.44 30.45
C GLU A 5 -5.42 12.31 30.38
N SER A 6 -5.36 11.44 31.40
CA SER A 6 -4.48 10.27 31.40
C SER A 6 -4.84 9.25 30.33
N LEU A 7 -6.13 9.08 30.00
CA LEU A 7 -6.59 8.18 28.95
C LEU A 7 -6.33 8.79 27.57
N VAL A 8 -6.61 10.08 27.40
CA VAL A 8 -6.41 10.81 26.14
C VAL A 8 -4.92 10.94 25.77
N GLY A 9 -4.03 11.04 26.75
CA GLY A 9 -2.59 11.01 26.53
C GLY A 9 -2.03 9.62 26.20
N ASN A 10 -2.83 8.56 26.30
CA ASN A 10 -2.40 7.20 26.01
C ASN A 10 -2.72 6.84 24.54
N GLY A 11 -1.68 6.71 23.73
CA GLY A 11 -1.82 6.38 22.30
C GLY A 11 -2.57 5.07 22.03
N LEU A 12 -2.51 4.07 22.90
CA LEU A 12 -3.29 2.84 22.74
C LEU A 12 -4.77 3.12 22.92
N PHE A 13 -5.15 3.92 23.93
CA PHE A 13 -6.54 4.30 24.13
C PHE A 13 -7.08 5.06 22.92
N VAL A 14 -6.33 6.03 22.39
CA VAL A 14 -6.70 6.79 21.19
C VAL A 14 -6.87 5.85 19.98
N LEU A 15 -5.96 4.91 19.78
CA LEU A 15 -6.04 3.91 18.72
C LEU A 15 -7.31 3.06 18.83
N PHE A 16 -7.55 2.45 19.99
CA PHE A 16 -8.74 1.62 20.20
C PHE A 16 -10.03 2.42 20.12
N LEU A 17 -10.03 3.70 20.54
CA LEU A 17 -11.15 4.61 20.36
C LEU A 17 -11.42 4.86 18.88
N ALA A 18 -10.39 5.15 18.09
CA ALA A 18 -10.50 5.34 16.65
C ALA A 18 -11.03 4.09 15.94
N VAL A 19 -10.55 2.90 16.32
CA VAL A 19 -11.05 1.62 15.80
C VAL A 19 -12.51 1.41 16.19
N LEU A 20 -12.87 1.59 17.46
CA LEU A 20 -14.23 1.35 17.96
C LEU A 20 -15.25 2.29 17.30
N VAL A 21 -14.95 3.59 17.29
CA VAL A 21 -15.80 4.59 16.63
C VAL A 21 -15.84 4.34 15.14
N GLY A 22 -14.68 4.09 14.54
CA GLY A 22 -14.54 3.83 13.11
C GLY A 22 -15.30 2.61 12.64
N MET A 23 -15.23 1.48 13.34
CA MET A 23 -16.01 0.29 13.02
C MET A 23 -17.51 0.52 13.20
N GLY A 24 -17.90 1.34 14.19
CA GLY A 24 -19.28 1.79 14.36
C GLY A 24 -19.77 2.59 13.15
N LEU A 25 -18.97 3.56 12.69
CA LEU A 25 -19.23 4.36 11.48
C LEU A 25 -19.18 3.52 10.20
N GLY A 26 -18.29 2.52 10.15
CA GLY A 26 -18.12 1.59 9.03
C GLY A 26 -19.38 0.79 8.69
N LYS A 27 -20.25 0.56 9.70
CA LYS A 27 -21.55 -0.10 9.53
C LYS A 27 -22.61 0.80 8.91
N ILE A 28 -22.41 2.12 8.92
CA ILE A 28 -23.33 3.06 8.30
C ILE A 28 -23.25 2.88 6.79
N SER A 29 -24.39 2.59 6.17
CA SER A 29 -24.50 2.51 4.71
C SER A 29 -25.11 3.80 4.16
N ILE A 30 -24.46 4.40 3.18
CA ILE A 30 -25.01 5.53 2.42
C ILE A 30 -25.24 5.04 0.99
N ARG A 31 -26.50 5.04 0.54
CA ARG A 31 -26.90 4.57 -0.81
C ARG A 31 -26.37 3.16 -1.18
N GLY A 32 -26.34 2.26 -0.20
CA GLY A 32 -25.87 0.88 -0.40
C GLY A 32 -24.35 0.68 -0.25
N VAL A 33 -23.57 1.75 -0.11
CA VAL A 33 -22.12 1.69 0.14
C VAL A 33 -21.89 1.68 1.65
N LYS A 34 -21.31 0.59 2.17
CA LYS A 34 -20.82 0.52 3.55
C LYS A 34 -19.38 1.02 3.57
N PHE A 35 -19.04 1.84 4.56
CA PHE A 35 -17.66 2.30 4.74
C PHE A 35 -16.72 1.18 5.22
N GLY A 36 -17.25 0.06 5.73
CA GLY A 36 -16.47 -1.14 6.00
C GLY A 36 -15.29 -0.86 6.95
N VAL A 37 -14.12 -1.40 6.62
CA VAL A 37 -12.90 -1.23 7.41
C VAL A 37 -12.21 0.11 7.10
N ALA A 38 -12.75 0.91 6.17
CA ALA A 38 -12.35 2.32 5.98
C ALA A 38 -12.80 3.24 7.11
N GLY A 39 -13.83 2.86 7.88
CA GLY A 39 -14.36 3.67 8.99
C GLY A 39 -13.30 4.11 10.02
N PRO A 40 -12.43 3.20 10.52
CA PRO A 40 -11.26 3.55 11.33
C PRO A 40 -10.33 4.62 10.75
N LEU A 41 -10.11 4.66 9.42
CA LEU A 41 -9.32 5.71 8.78
C LEU A 41 -9.95 7.09 8.98
N PHE A 42 -11.24 7.21 8.69
CA PHE A 42 -11.95 8.50 8.81
C PHE A 42 -12.13 8.93 10.27
N ALA A 43 -12.43 7.99 11.17
CA ALA A 43 -12.46 8.26 12.60
C ALA A 43 -11.09 8.74 13.09
N GLY A 44 -10.02 8.10 12.64
CA GLY A 44 -8.65 8.51 12.91
C GLY A 44 -8.36 9.92 12.39
N LEU A 45 -8.76 10.24 11.17
CA LEU A 45 -8.58 11.58 10.57
C LEU A 45 -9.23 12.68 11.41
N VAL A 46 -10.44 12.44 11.88
CA VAL A 46 -11.16 13.37 12.76
C VAL A 46 -10.44 13.52 14.10
N LEU A 47 -10.01 12.42 14.72
CA LEU A 47 -9.26 12.47 15.98
C LEU A 47 -7.91 13.19 15.81
N GLY A 48 -7.16 12.90 14.75
CA GLY A 48 -5.92 13.59 14.43
C GLY A 48 -6.13 15.10 14.26
N HIS A 49 -7.23 15.51 13.61
CA HIS A 49 -7.59 16.92 13.46
C HIS A 49 -7.81 17.62 14.81
N PHE A 50 -8.37 16.93 15.80
CA PHE A 50 -8.52 17.43 17.16
C PHE A 50 -7.23 17.37 18.00
N GLY A 51 -6.09 17.05 17.39
CA GLY A 51 -4.78 17.07 18.03
C GLY A 51 -4.43 15.78 18.79
N PHE A 52 -5.21 14.71 18.64
CA PHE A 52 -4.83 13.41 19.17
C PHE A 52 -3.66 12.83 18.37
N THR A 53 -2.72 12.20 19.05
CA THR A 53 -1.55 11.59 18.42
C THR A 53 -1.37 10.16 18.93
N VAL A 54 -0.73 9.35 18.09
CA VAL A 54 -0.33 8.00 18.42
C VAL A 54 1.15 7.83 18.07
N PRO A 55 1.92 7.05 18.83
CA PRO A 55 3.31 6.77 18.49
C PRO A 55 3.46 6.15 17.09
N ASP A 56 4.40 6.65 16.29
CA ASP A 56 4.66 6.18 14.92
C ASP A 56 4.96 4.67 14.84
N ALA A 57 5.55 4.13 15.92
CA ALA A 57 5.83 2.70 16.06
C ALA A 57 4.57 1.83 15.90
N TYR A 58 3.38 2.34 16.23
CA TYR A 58 2.14 1.60 16.08
C TYR A 58 1.81 1.35 14.62
N SER A 59 2.06 2.32 13.73
CA SER A 59 1.80 2.16 12.29
C SER A 59 2.62 1.01 11.72
N GLY A 60 3.92 0.96 12.03
CA GLY A 60 4.82 -0.07 11.54
C GLY A 60 4.43 -1.46 12.05
N LEU A 61 4.10 -1.57 13.33
CA LEU A 61 3.66 -2.84 13.93
C LEU A 61 2.34 -3.33 13.33
N THR A 62 1.30 -2.51 13.32
CA THR A 62 -0.02 -2.91 12.82
C THR A 62 0.01 -3.27 11.35
N LEU A 63 0.82 -2.56 10.56
CA LEU A 63 1.03 -2.85 9.14
C LEU A 63 1.77 -4.17 8.94
N ALA A 64 2.83 -4.43 9.70
CA ALA A 64 3.58 -5.68 9.60
C ALA A 64 2.72 -6.89 9.97
N LEU A 65 1.90 -6.79 11.02
CA LEU A 65 0.93 -7.83 11.38
C LEU A 65 -0.07 -8.04 10.23
N PHE A 66 -0.72 -6.97 9.75
CA PHE A 66 -1.66 -7.03 8.63
C PHE A 66 -1.05 -7.74 7.40
N VAL A 67 0.12 -7.31 6.97
CA VAL A 67 0.80 -7.84 5.78
C VAL A 67 1.25 -9.28 5.98
N ALA A 68 1.71 -9.66 7.18
CA ALA A 68 2.08 -11.04 7.46
C ALA A 68 0.87 -11.98 7.33
N ALA A 69 -0.29 -11.59 7.85
CA ALA A 69 -1.51 -12.39 7.75
C ALA A 69 -1.95 -12.55 6.29
N VAL A 70 -2.04 -11.42 5.58
CA VAL A 70 -2.42 -11.38 4.16
C VAL A 70 -1.46 -12.19 3.28
N GLY A 71 -0.15 -12.02 3.47
CA GLY A 71 0.84 -12.73 2.68
C GLY A 71 0.85 -14.24 2.95
N LEU A 72 0.59 -14.66 4.19
CA LEU A 72 0.48 -16.09 4.52
C LEU A 72 -0.75 -16.73 3.90
N ILE A 73 -1.89 -16.01 3.84
CA ILE A 73 -3.10 -16.49 3.15
C ILE A 73 -2.85 -16.60 1.65
N ALA A 74 -2.31 -15.54 1.03
CA ALA A 74 -2.09 -15.49 -0.42
C ALA A 74 -0.91 -16.34 -0.93
N ALA A 75 -0.16 -16.99 -0.03
CA ALA A 75 1.04 -17.73 -0.39
C ALA A 75 0.77 -18.95 -1.29
N HIS A 76 -0.44 -19.51 -1.26
CA HIS A 76 -0.80 -20.68 -2.08
C HIS A 76 -1.05 -20.29 -3.54
N GLU A 77 -1.61 -19.11 -3.76
CA GLU A 77 -1.97 -18.65 -5.09
C GLU A 77 -0.80 -18.03 -5.86
N ILE A 78 0.34 -17.81 -5.21
CA ILE A 78 1.45 -17.08 -5.83
C ILE A 78 2.01 -17.78 -7.06
N GLU A 79 2.12 -19.12 -7.04
CA GLU A 79 2.67 -19.87 -8.17
C GLU A 79 1.75 -19.77 -9.41
N GLY A 80 0.45 -20.02 -9.22
CA GLY A 80 -0.54 -19.88 -10.28
C GLY A 80 -0.63 -18.45 -10.81
N THR A 81 -0.62 -17.48 -9.89
CA THR A 81 -0.65 -16.04 -10.23
C THR A 81 0.58 -15.61 -11.03
N VAL A 82 1.79 -16.06 -10.68
CA VAL A 82 3.02 -15.76 -11.44
C VAL A 82 2.97 -16.39 -12.82
N LYS A 83 2.51 -17.64 -12.94
CA LYS A 83 2.39 -18.32 -14.24
C LYS A 83 1.37 -17.65 -15.15
N ALA A 84 0.23 -17.21 -14.59
CA ALA A 84 -0.83 -16.56 -15.35
C ALA A 84 -0.47 -15.13 -15.77
N TYR A 85 0.10 -14.34 -14.86
CA TYR A 85 0.17 -12.88 -15.00
C TYR A 85 1.54 -12.25 -14.72
N GLY A 86 2.61 -13.03 -14.54
CA GLY A 86 3.93 -12.51 -14.13
C GLY A 86 4.44 -11.34 -14.98
N LEU A 87 4.39 -11.46 -16.32
CA LEU A 87 4.80 -10.37 -17.22
C LEU A 87 3.86 -9.17 -17.17
N ASN A 88 2.56 -9.40 -16.97
CA ASN A 88 1.56 -8.35 -16.86
C ASN A 88 1.87 -7.46 -15.64
N PHE A 89 2.20 -8.07 -14.51
CA PHE A 89 2.60 -7.35 -13.30
C PHE A 89 3.88 -6.55 -13.49
N VAL A 90 4.91 -7.09 -14.16
CA VAL A 90 6.12 -6.33 -14.50
C VAL A 90 5.78 -5.10 -15.37
N ALA A 91 4.92 -5.26 -16.37
CA ALA A 91 4.53 -4.16 -17.23
C ALA A 91 3.71 -3.07 -16.49
N VAL A 92 2.85 -3.44 -15.53
CA VAL A 92 2.17 -2.47 -14.64
C VAL A 92 3.17 -1.73 -13.75
N ALA A 93 4.12 -2.48 -13.18
CA ALA A 93 5.21 -1.94 -12.35
C ALA A 93 6.11 -0.95 -13.10
N VAL A 94 6.24 -1.09 -14.42
CA VAL A 94 6.94 -0.10 -15.26
C VAL A 94 6.01 1.08 -15.58
N LEU A 95 4.79 0.78 -16.03
CA LEU A 95 3.87 1.78 -16.57
C LEU A 95 3.51 2.84 -15.54
N MET A 96 3.09 2.44 -14.34
CA MET A 96 2.55 3.39 -13.34
C MET A 96 3.61 4.41 -12.90
N PRO A 97 4.84 4.01 -12.50
CA PRO A 97 5.92 4.96 -12.25
C PRO A 97 6.30 5.81 -13.47
N THR A 98 6.23 5.25 -14.69
CA THR A 98 6.56 6.01 -15.92
C THR A 98 5.53 7.12 -16.19
N VAL A 99 4.25 6.82 -16.00
CA VAL A 99 3.17 7.81 -16.14
C VAL A 99 3.34 8.91 -15.09
N ALA A 100 3.66 8.55 -13.85
CA ALA A 100 3.88 9.51 -12.79
C ALA A 100 5.11 10.40 -13.03
N LEU A 101 6.20 9.82 -13.55
CA LEU A 101 7.39 10.54 -14.00
C LEU A 101 7.02 11.59 -15.06
N ALA A 102 6.30 11.17 -16.11
CA ALA A 102 5.90 12.04 -17.20
C ALA A 102 4.98 13.18 -16.74
N LEU A 103 4.02 12.89 -15.85
CA LEU A 103 3.13 13.91 -15.29
C LEU A 103 3.89 14.89 -14.41
N THR A 104 4.83 14.42 -13.59
CA THR A 104 5.67 15.29 -12.76
C THR A 104 6.52 16.23 -13.61
N TYR A 105 7.07 15.73 -14.73
CA TYR A 105 7.74 16.57 -15.71
C TYR A 105 6.78 17.62 -16.29
N VAL A 106 5.56 17.24 -16.66
CA VAL A 106 4.56 18.19 -17.19
C VAL A 106 4.16 19.25 -16.15
N TRP A 107 3.98 18.85 -14.89
CA TRP A 107 3.65 19.76 -13.80
C TRP A 107 4.73 20.80 -13.58
N THR A 108 5.99 20.38 -13.54
CA THR A 108 7.12 21.31 -13.32
C THR A 108 7.35 22.24 -14.50
N GLN A 109 7.23 21.77 -15.75
CA GLN A 109 7.59 22.57 -16.92
C GLN A 109 6.44 23.44 -17.47
N PHE A 110 5.20 22.98 -17.39
CA PHE A 110 4.09 23.59 -18.15
C PHE A 110 2.94 24.10 -17.28
N VAL A 111 2.67 23.50 -16.11
CA VAL A 111 1.46 23.81 -15.34
C VAL A 111 1.75 24.63 -14.10
N PHE A 112 2.82 24.30 -13.36
CA PHE A 112 3.26 25.02 -12.18
C PHE A 112 4.70 25.54 -12.33
N PRO A 113 5.02 26.28 -13.40
CA PRO A 113 6.40 26.73 -13.67
C PRO A 113 6.96 27.69 -12.62
N ASN A 114 6.09 28.32 -11.83
CA ASN A 114 6.48 29.26 -10.77
C ASN A 114 6.52 28.61 -9.38
N ALA A 115 6.20 27.32 -9.27
CA ALA A 115 6.26 26.59 -8.00
C ALA A 115 7.68 26.08 -7.74
N SER A 116 8.00 25.79 -6.47
CA SER A 116 9.26 25.13 -6.14
C SER A 116 9.35 23.80 -6.91
N THR A 117 10.35 23.70 -7.78
CA THR A 117 10.57 22.51 -8.62
C THR A 117 10.87 21.28 -7.75
N PRO A 118 11.76 21.32 -6.74
CA PRO A 118 11.95 20.20 -5.84
C PRO A 118 10.67 19.80 -5.10
N LEU A 119 9.83 20.76 -4.70
CA LEU A 119 8.55 20.50 -4.03
C LEU A 119 7.61 19.68 -4.92
N ILE A 120 7.43 20.08 -6.19
CA ILE A 120 6.61 19.34 -7.15
C ILE A 120 7.26 17.99 -7.50
N MET A 121 8.58 17.90 -7.61
CA MET A 121 9.26 16.62 -7.81
C MET A 121 9.04 15.65 -6.64
N GLY A 122 8.95 16.14 -5.41
CA GLY A 122 8.59 15.33 -4.24
C GLY A 122 7.21 14.71 -4.36
N SER A 123 6.29 15.36 -5.08
CA SER A 123 4.96 14.82 -5.34
C SER A 123 4.99 13.48 -6.10
N PHE A 124 6.03 13.18 -6.89
CA PHE A 124 6.20 11.90 -7.58
C PHE A 124 6.31 10.73 -6.60
N SER A 125 7.30 10.79 -5.70
CA SER A 125 7.54 9.72 -4.73
C SER A 125 6.47 9.69 -3.66
N GLY A 126 5.89 10.84 -3.30
CA GLY A 126 4.76 10.92 -2.40
C GLY A 126 3.50 10.30 -3.00
N ALA A 127 3.10 10.71 -4.21
CA ALA A 127 1.85 10.26 -4.83
C ALA A 127 1.82 8.75 -5.05
N LEU A 128 2.97 8.12 -5.32
CA LEU A 128 3.14 6.67 -5.42
C LEU A 128 3.72 6.07 -4.13
N THR A 129 3.62 6.77 -3.00
CA THR A 129 3.97 6.26 -1.65
C THR A 129 5.33 5.54 -1.52
N SER A 130 6.33 5.94 -2.29
CA SER A 130 7.60 5.21 -2.41
C SER A 130 8.72 5.87 -1.60
N SER A 131 8.93 5.38 -0.38
CA SER A 131 10.05 5.81 0.47
C SER A 131 11.45 5.53 -0.14
N PRO A 132 11.69 4.40 -0.83
CA PRO A 132 12.94 4.19 -1.57
C PRO A 132 13.13 5.21 -2.70
N GLY A 133 12.04 5.61 -3.37
CA GLY A 133 12.06 6.70 -4.34
C GLY A 133 12.49 8.04 -3.72
N LEU A 134 11.96 8.36 -2.53
CA LEU A 134 12.40 9.53 -1.76
C LEU A 134 13.91 9.48 -1.45
N GLY A 135 14.40 8.38 -0.87
CA GLY A 135 15.82 8.23 -0.55
C GLY A 135 16.71 8.41 -1.78
N SER A 136 16.31 7.80 -2.89
CA SER A 136 17.01 7.88 -4.18
C SER A 136 17.09 9.31 -4.73
N ALA A 137 15.99 10.07 -4.65
CA ALA A 137 15.98 11.48 -5.05
C ALA A 137 16.88 12.34 -4.16
N ILE A 138 16.83 12.13 -2.84
CA ILE A 138 17.60 12.92 -1.87
C ILE A 138 19.11 12.74 -2.04
N GLU A 139 19.55 11.54 -2.39
CA GLU A 139 20.96 11.27 -2.75
C GLU A 139 21.40 12.07 -3.98
N ALA A 140 20.54 12.19 -4.99
CA ALA A 140 20.84 12.88 -6.24
C ALA A 140 20.68 14.41 -6.14
N LEU A 141 19.86 14.90 -5.21
CA LEU A 141 19.57 16.33 -5.05
C LEU A 141 20.67 17.10 -4.30
N PRO A 142 20.95 18.36 -4.70
CA PRO A 142 21.73 19.30 -3.90
C PRO A 142 21.08 19.54 -2.53
N ALA A 143 21.90 19.84 -1.52
CA ALA A 143 21.42 20.01 -0.14
C ALA A 143 20.27 21.04 0.00
N ALA A 144 20.33 22.14 -0.76
CA ALA A 144 19.33 23.20 -0.74
C ALA A 144 17.94 22.76 -1.25
N ALA A 145 17.87 21.71 -2.08
CA ALA A 145 16.61 21.23 -2.69
C ALA A 145 15.95 20.08 -1.89
N ARG A 146 16.65 19.51 -0.91
CA ARG A 146 16.19 18.29 -0.20
C ARG A 146 14.98 18.53 0.67
N GLN A 147 14.94 19.66 1.37
CA GLN A 147 13.83 20.00 2.29
C GLN A 147 12.51 20.12 1.52
N ASP A 148 12.50 20.90 0.44
CA ASP A 148 11.34 21.08 -0.42
C ASP A 148 10.86 19.75 -1.00
N TYR A 149 11.77 18.90 -1.46
CA TYR A 149 11.41 17.57 -1.94
C TYR A 149 10.79 16.69 -0.84
N GLN A 150 11.31 16.71 0.38
CA GLN A 150 10.77 15.95 1.52
C GLN A 150 9.37 16.41 1.91
N ILE A 151 9.14 17.72 1.90
CA ILE A 151 7.80 18.30 2.08
C ILE A 151 6.90 17.79 0.96
N GLY A 152 7.38 17.90 -0.28
CA GLY A 152 6.77 17.39 -1.50
C GLY A 152 6.24 15.97 -1.37
N HIS A 153 7.14 15.09 -0.95
CA HIS A 153 6.86 13.68 -0.67
C HIS A 153 5.81 13.51 0.43
N SER A 154 5.97 14.22 1.56
CA SER A 154 5.09 14.06 2.72
C SER A 154 3.64 14.42 2.41
N VAL A 155 3.41 15.52 1.68
CA VAL A 155 2.06 15.89 1.21
C VAL A 155 1.54 14.86 0.23
N GLY A 156 2.36 14.54 -0.77
CA GLY A 156 1.97 13.61 -1.81
C GLY A 156 1.65 12.23 -1.28
N TYR A 157 2.33 11.79 -0.22
CA TYR A 157 2.08 10.53 0.45
C TYR A 157 0.68 10.46 1.04
N VAL A 158 0.25 11.49 1.76
CA VAL A 158 -1.12 11.54 2.31
C VAL A 158 -2.16 11.56 1.20
N VAL A 159 -1.94 12.38 0.17
CA VAL A 159 -2.87 12.50 -0.97
C VAL A 159 -2.94 11.21 -1.77
N GLY A 160 -1.80 10.59 -2.08
CA GLY A 160 -1.70 9.34 -2.83
C GLY A 160 -2.44 8.21 -2.14
N VAL A 161 -2.22 8.05 -0.83
CA VAL A 161 -2.95 7.09 0.02
C VAL A 161 -4.46 7.30 -0.08
N LEU A 162 -4.94 8.54 0.07
CA LEU A 162 -6.36 8.82 -0.01
C LEU A 162 -6.93 8.45 -1.39
N VAL A 163 -6.22 8.80 -2.46
CA VAL A 163 -6.67 8.52 -3.83
C VAL A 163 -6.75 7.03 -4.10
N ILE A 164 -5.72 6.23 -3.77
CA ILE A 164 -5.73 4.79 -4.04
C ILE A 164 -6.74 4.06 -3.15
N VAL A 165 -6.84 4.40 -1.85
CA VAL A 165 -7.81 3.77 -0.93
C VAL A 165 -9.24 4.02 -1.41
N VAL A 166 -9.57 5.28 -1.73
CA VAL A 166 -10.89 5.63 -2.24
C VAL A 166 -11.16 4.95 -3.57
N PHE A 167 -10.18 4.92 -4.48
CA PHE A 167 -10.34 4.26 -5.77
C PHE A 167 -10.62 2.76 -5.63
N GLN A 168 -9.86 2.05 -4.79
CA GLN A 168 -10.03 0.61 -4.57
C GLN A 168 -11.41 0.27 -4.00
N GLN A 169 -11.96 1.12 -3.13
CA GLN A 169 -13.31 0.92 -2.58
C GLN A 169 -14.42 1.32 -3.55
N LEU A 170 -14.24 2.39 -4.32
CA LEU A 170 -15.28 2.91 -5.21
C LEU A 170 -15.35 2.15 -6.54
N TYR A 171 -14.23 1.66 -7.07
CA TYR A 171 -14.20 1.06 -8.40
C TYR A 171 -15.14 -0.14 -8.55
N PRO A 172 -15.15 -1.16 -7.63
CA PRO A 172 -16.09 -2.29 -7.73
C PRO A 172 -17.55 -1.86 -7.74
N VAL A 173 -17.88 -0.83 -6.95
CA VAL A 173 -19.24 -0.28 -6.85
C VAL A 173 -19.63 0.46 -8.12
N ILE A 174 -18.75 1.33 -8.63
CA ILE A 174 -19.00 2.14 -9.83
C ILE A 174 -19.10 1.24 -11.07
N ALA A 175 -18.19 0.26 -11.19
CA ALA A 175 -18.18 -0.71 -12.28
C ALA A 175 -19.25 -1.81 -12.11
N ARG A 176 -19.99 -1.81 -10.99
CA ARG A 176 -21.03 -2.81 -10.65
C ARG A 176 -20.53 -4.24 -10.79
N LEU A 177 -19.33 -4.51 -10.27
CA LEU A 177 -18.71 -5.81 -10.35
C LEU A 177 -19.43 -6.80 -9.43
N ASN A 178 -19.64 -8.00 -9.94
CA ASN A 178 -19.98 -9.14 -9.10
C ASN A 178 -18.67 -9.77 -8.60
N LEU A 179 -18.38 -9.60 -7.32
CA LEU A 179 -17.11 -10.06 -6.73
C LEU A 179 -16.99 -11.59 -6.73
N ASP A 180 -18.11 -12.31 -6.66
CA ASP A 180 -18.10 -13.77 -6.74
C ASP A 180 -17.70 -14.24 -8.17
N ASP A 181 -18.20 -13.54 -9.20
CA ASP A 181 -17.80 -13.82 -10.59
C ASP A 181 -16.33 -13.44 -10.84
N GLU A 182 -15.85 -12.35 -10.25
CA GLU A 182 -14.45 -11.96 -10.34
C GLU A 182 -13.53 -12.96 -9.64
N LYS A 183 -13.94 -13.51 -8.49
CA LYS A 183 -13.23 -14.59 -7.82
C LYS A 183 -13.15 -15.85 -8.66
N ARG A 184 -14.28 -16.27 -9.25
CA ARG A 184 -14.29 -17.42 -10.17
C ARG A 184 -13.34 -17.20 -11.36
N ARG A 185 -13.31 -16.00 -11.94
CA ARG A 185 -12.40 -15.67 -13.05
C ARG A 185 -10.93 -15.69 -12.63
N PHE A 186 -10.63 -15.30 -11.40
CA PHE A 186 -9.30 -15.42 -10.81
C PHE A 186 -8.90 -16.89 -10.73
N ASP A 187 -9.74 -17.73 -10.10
CA ASP A 187 -9.48 -19.17 -9.91
C ASP A 187 -9.28 -19.88 -11.25
N GLU A 188 -10.15 -19.61 -12.23
CA GLU A 188 -10.04 -20.12 -13.61
C GLU A 188 -8.73 -19.73 -14.29
N ALA A 189 -8.24 -18.50 -14.06
CA ALA A 189 -7.03 -17.99 -14.70
C ALA A 189 -5.74 -18.58 -14.12
N ILE A 190 -5.71 -18.84 -12.81
CA ILE A 190 -4.53 -19.43 -12.14
C ILE A 190 -4.51 -20.96 -12.21
N GLY A 191 -5.55 -21.56 -12.79
CA GLY A 191 -5.66 -23.00 -13.01
C GLY A 191 -6.21 -23.78 -11.83
N GLY A 192 -6.84 -23.09 -10.86
CA GLY A 192 -7.60 -23.74 -9.79
C GLY A 192 -8.98 -24.13 -10.31
N THR A 193 -9.16 -25.40 -10.65
CA THR A 193 -10.52 -25.95 -10.78
C THR A 193 -11.07 -26.27 -9.38
N ASP A 194 -12.38 -26.19 -9.19
CA ASP A 194 -13.10 -26.53 -7.94
C ASP A 194 -12.70 -27.90 -7.31
N ASP A 195 -11.98 -28.76 -8.05
CA ASP A 195 -11.41 -30.03 -7.60
C ASP A 195 -10.04 -29.92 -6.87
N ASP A 196 -9.34 -28.78 -6.92
CA ASP A 196 -8.03 -28.59 -6.26
C ASP A 196 -8.14 -28.25 -4.76
N ALA A 197 -9.36 -28.04 -4.25
CA ALA A 197 -9.65 -28.11 -2.82
C ALA A 197 -9.28 -29.48 -2.21
N ALA A 198 -9.05 -30.51 -3.04
CA ALA A 198 -8.61 -31.84 -2.64
C ALA A 198 -7.13 -32.14 -2.94
N SER A 199 -6.34 -31.19 -3.45
CA SER A 199 -4.88 -31.35 -3.43
C SER A 199 -4.38 -30.98 -2.02
N GLU A 200 -4.57 -31.92 -1.10
CA GLU A 200 -3.91 -31.95 0.21
C GLU A 200 -2.40 -31.82 -0.02
N SER A 201 -1.90 -30.60 -0.05
CA SER A 201 -0.50 -30.37 0.20
C SER A 201 -0.24 -30.89 1.62
N SER A 202 0.48 -32.01 1.69
CA SER A 202 0.84 -32.86 2.84
C SER A 202 1.53 -32.15 4.04
N VAL A 203 1.38 -30.84 4.18
CA VAL A 203 1.90 -30.02 5.27
C VAL A 203 0.77 -29.82 6.27
N SER A 204 0.93 -30.38 7.47
CA SER A 204 -0.02 -30.20 8.56
C SER A 204 -0.23 -28.71 8.85
N GLU A 205 -1.46 -28.24 8.63
CA GLU A 205 -1.87 -26.91 9.08
C GLU A 205 -2.00 -26.91 10.59
N VAL A 206 -1.43 -25.89 11.23
CA VAL A 206 -1.64 -25.65 12.66
C VAL A 206 -2.63 -24.52 12.81
N THR A 207 -3.41 -24.53 13.89
CA THR A 207 -4.41 -23.50 14.17
C THR A 207 -3.82 -22.09 14.11
N PHE A 208 -2.82 -21.80 14.93
CA PHE A 208 -2.04 -20.57 14.82
C PHE A 208 -0.67 -20.76 15.48
N SER A 209 0.39 -20.34 14.78
CA SER A 209 1.76 -20.42 15.28
C SER A 209 2.30 -19.02 15.54
N VAL A 210 2.27 -18.58 16.80
CA VAL A 210 2.84 -17.30 17.22
C VAL A 210 4.31 -17.21 16.81
N MET A 211 5.06 -18.31 16.97
CA MET A 211 6.47 -18.37 16.60
C MET A 211 6.68 -18.26 15.08
N GLY A 212 5.86 -18.95 14.27
CA GLY A 212 5.91 -18.85 12.82
C GLY A 212 5.56 -17.46 12.32
N TYR A 213 4.54 -16.84 12.91
CA TYR A 213 4.08 -15.52 12.56
C TYR A 213 5.11 -14.44 12.93
N ALA A 214 5.70 -14.54 14.12
CA ALA A 214 6.80 -13.68 14.54
C ALA A 214 8.05 -13.88 13.68
N LEU A 215 8.36 -15.13 13.29
CA LEU A 215 9.48 -15.45 12.40
C LEU A 215 9.30 -14.77 11.04
N VAL A 216 8.12 -14.84 10.44
CA VAL A 216 7.78 -14.16 9.17
C VAL A 216 8.02 -12.65 9.30
N ILE A 217 7.53 -12.02 10.38
CA ILE A 217 7.69 -10.58 10.58
C ILE A 217 9.16 -10.20 10.79
N VAL A 218 9.88 -10.92 11.64
CA VAL A 218 11.28 -10.61 11.94
C VAL A 218 12.17 -10.87 10.73
N ALA A 219 12.06 -12.04 10.11
CA ALA A 219 12.83 -12.38 8.92
C ALA A 219 12.51 -11.42 7.77
N GLY A 220 11.23 -11.10 7.58
CA GLY A 220 10.79 -10.15 6.57
C GLY A 220 11.28 -8.73 6.84
N ALA A 221 11.28 -8.26 8.09
CA ALA A 221 11.87 -6.98 8.46
C ALA A 221 13.37 -6.94 8.16
N VAL A 222 14.09 -8.02 8.45
CA VAL A 222 15.53 -8.16 8.13
C VAL A 222 15.73 -8.13 6.62
N VAL A 223 15.07 -9.01 5.86
CA VAL A 223 15.15 -9.07 4.40
C VAL A 223 14.79 -7.73 3.77
N GLY A 224 13.74 -7.09 4.26
CA GLY A 224 13.27 -5.79 3.79
C GLY A 224 14.23 -4.65 4.07
N SER A 225 15.11 -4.82 5.06
CA SER A 225 16.16 -3.85 5.41
C SER A 225 17.46 -4.06 4.64
N ILE A 226 17.60 -5.16 3.89
CA ILE A 226 18.80 -5.42 3.09
C ILE A 226 18.84 -4.41 1.93
N PRO A 227 19.87 -3.56 1.85
CA PRO A 227 20.05 -2.66 0.72
C PRO A 227 20.42 -3.46 -0.53
N ILE A 228 19.75 -3.20 -1.63
CA ILE A 228 20.03 -3.79 -2.94
C ILE A 228 21.01 -2.86 -3.67
N PRO A 229 22.29 -3.22 -3.84
CA PRO A 229 23.26 -2.35 -4.48
C PRO A 229 22.98 -2.26 -5.99
N MET A 230 22.55 -1.09 -6.45
CA MET A 230 22.26 -0.84 -7.88
C MET A 230 23.29 0.08 -8.53
N GLY A 231 24.54 0.04 -8.05
CA GLY A 231 25.65 0.84 -8.55
C GLY A 231 25.30 2.35 -8.54
N PRO A 232 25.31 3.04 -9.70
CA PRO A 232 25.04 4.48 -9.76
C PRO A 232 23.60 4.86 -9.36
N PHE A 233 22.68 3.90 -9.36
CA PHE A 233 21.26 4.15 -9.07
C PHE A 233 20.90 4.10 -7.57
N GLY A 234 21.88 3.92 -6.69
CA GLY A 234 21.68 3.94 -5.23
C GLY A 234 21.49 2.55 -4.62
N THR A 235 21.00 2.53 -3.39
CA THR A 235 20.89 1.30 -2.57
C THR A 235 19.48 1.11 -1.98
N PRO A 236 18.43 0.98 -2.80
CA PRO A 236 17.08 0.85 -2.27
C PRO A 236 16.91 -0.45 -1.48
N SER A 237 15.97 -0.42 -0.54
CA SER A 237 15.53 -1.59 0.20
C SER A 237 14.04 -1.82 -0.05
N LEU A 238 13.55 -3.04 0.16
CA LEU A 238 12.12 -3.34 0.01
C LEU A 238 11.26 -2.65 1.10
N GLY A 239 11.91 -2.16 2.16
CA GLY A 239 11.27 -1.67 3.37
C GLY A 239 10.75 -2.82 4.23
N THR A 240 10.49 -2.54 5.51
CA THR A 240 9.97 -3.53 6.47
C THR A 240 8.72 -4.22 5.93
N THR A 241 7.76 -3.44 5.42
CA THR A 241 6.49 -3.96 4.93
C THR A 241 6.64 -4.85 3.70
N GLY A 242 7.41 -4.40 2.71
CA GLY A 242 7.66 -5.19 1.49
C GLY A 242 8.41 -6.48 1.79
N GLY A 243 9.41 -6.42 2.68
CA GLY A 243 10.14 -7.60 3.13
C GLY A 243 9.28 -8.58 3.92
N VAL A 244 8.39 -8.09 4.81
CA VAL A 244 7.41 -8.92 5.54
C VAL A 244 6.46 -9.62 4.57
N LEU A 245 5.96 -8.93 3.54
CA LEU A 245 5.11 -9.57 2.54
C LEU A 245 5.84 -10.68 1.80
N VAL A 246 7.05 -10.39 1.30
CA VAL A 246 7.86 -11.38 0.56
C VAL A 246 8.18 -12.58 1.46
N ALA A 247 8.57 -12.36 2.71
CA ALA A 247 8.81 -13.44 3.67
C ALA A 247 7.54 -14.24 3.95
N ALA A 248 6.38 -13.59 4.09
CA ALA A 248 5.10 -14.24 4.30
C ALA A 248 4.71 -15.13 3.11
N LEU A 249 4.84 -14.62 1.88
CA LEU A 249 4.56 -15.38 0.66
C LEU A 249 5.52 -16.57 0.52
N VAL A 250 6.82 -16.37 0.72
CA VAL A 250 7.84 -17.42 0.56
C VAL A 250 7.71 -18.48 1.66
N PHE A 251 7.63 -18.09 2.93
CA PHE A 251 7.51 -19.04 4.04
C PHE A 251 6.14 -19.69 4.09
N GLY A 252 5.08 -19.00 3.68
CA GLY A 252 3.75 -19.58 3.51
C GLY A 252 3.73 -20.64 2.40
N TYR A 253 4.41 -20.37 1.28
CA TYR A 253 4.51 -21.32 0.16
C TYR A 253 5.22 -22.62 0.57
N PHE A 254 6.33 -22.52 1.32
CA PHE A 254 7.01 -23.71 1.85
C PHE A 254 6.26 -24.40 3.01
N GLY A 255 5.36 -23.69 3.69
CA GLY A 255 4.52 -24.18 4.78
C GLY A 255 5.23 -24.49 6.12
N ARG A 256 6.57 -24.57 6.14
CA ARG A 256 7.39 -24.72 7.34
C ARG A 256 8.80 -24.18 7.15
N VAL A 257 9.38 -23.64 8.22
CA VAL A 257 10.80 -23.24 8.30
C VAL A 257 11.47 -24.04 9.41
N GLY A 258 12.14 -25.13 9.05
CA GLY A 258 12.70 -26.07 10.02
C GLY A 258 11.60 -26.70 10.90
N PRO A 259 11.66 -26.56 12.25
CA PRO A 259 10.62 -27.05 13.15
C PRO A 259 9.41 -26.10 13.28
N VAL A 260 9.48 -24.90 12.70
CA VAL A 260 8.45 -23.87 12.89
C VAL A 260 7.41 -23.95 11.78
N PRO A 261 6.14 -24.29 12.09
CA PRO A 261 5.08 -24.27 11.08
C PRO A 261 4.74 -22.82 10.73
N THR A 262 4.71 -22.53 9.44
CA THR A 262 4.34 -21.22 8.87
C THR A 262 3.01 -21.26 8.15
N ARG A 263 2.51 -22.46 7.81
CA ARG A 263 1.14 -22.67 7.36
C ARG A 263 0.18 -22.67 8.54
N MET A 264 -0.84 -21.82 8.48
CA MET A 264 -1.82 -21.65 9.54
C MET A 264 -3.22 -21.59 8.97
N ASP A 265 -4.21 -21.79 9.83
CA ASP A 265 -5.62 -21.69 9.47
C ASP A 265 -5.96 -20.30 8.88
N THR A 266 -6.51 -20.29 7.67
CA THR A 266 -6.84 -19.07 6.92
C THR A 266 -7.98 -18.29 7.55
N THR A 267 -8.90 -18.95 8.25
CA THR A 267 -9.98 -18.30 9.01
C THR A 267 -9.36 -17.46 10.11
N ILE A 268 -8.45 -18.00 10.91
CA ILE A 268 -7.79 -17.26 11.99
C ILE A 268 -6.92 -16.13 11.43
N LEU A 269 -6.18 -16.37 10.35
CA LEU A 269 -5.38 -15.33 9.71
C LEU A 269 -6.27 -14.19 9.17
N SER A 270 -7.44 -14.49 8.61
CA SER A 270 -8.37 -13.46 8.12
C SER A 270 -8.95 -12.59 9.25
N GLU A 271 -9.19 -13.17 10.42
CA GLU A 271 -9.62 -12.42 11.62
C GLU A 271 -8.49 -11.51 12.14
N ILE A 272 -7.26 -12.03 12.23
CA ILE A 272 -6.07 -11.24 12.59
C ILE A 272 -5.87 -10.10 11.60
N ARG A 273 -6.00 -10.38 10.30
CA ARG A 273 -5.95 -9.39 9.24
C ARG A 273 -6.99 -8.30 9.44
N ALA A 274 -8.27 -8.65 9.63
CA ALA A 274 -9.34 -7.67 9.77
C ALA A 274 -9.09 -6.74 10.99
N PHE A 275 -8.68 -7.32 12.11
CA PHE A 275 -8.34 -6.58 13.32
C PHE A 275 -7.13 -5.63 13.12
N THR A 276 -6.06 -6.14 12.52
CA THR A 276 -4.83 -5.38 12.29
C THR A 276 -4.98 -4.31 11.22
N LEU A 277 -5.79 -4.58 10.19
CA LEU A 277 -6.21 -3.60 9.18
C LEU A 277 -6.93 -2.41 9.81
N ALA A 278 -7.90 -2.68 10.69
CA ALA A 278 -8.65 -1.62 11.38
C ALA A 278 -7.72 -0.74 12.23
N MET A 279 -6.82 -1.35 13.00
CA MET A 279 -5.82 -0.61 13.79
C MET A 279 -4.89 0.20 12.90
N PHE A 280 -4.38 -0.39 11.81
CA PHE A 280 -3.48 0.28 10.89
C PHE A 280 -4.14 1.51 10.25
N LEU A 281 -5.37 1.37 9.75
CA LEU A 281 -6.11 2.47 9.16
C LEU A 281 -6.40 3.57 10.18
N ALA A 282 -6.71 3.22 11.42
CA ALA A 282 -6.86 4.19 12.51
C ALA A 282 -5.58 4.99 12.76
N VAL A 283 -4.41 4.34 12.89
CA VAL A 283 -3.12 5.03 13.09
C VAL A 283 -2.83 5.97 11.93
N VAL A 284 -3.02 5.52 10.69
CA VAL A 284 -2.80 6.31 9.48
C VAL A 284 -3.71 7.53 9.45
N GLY A 285 -4.99 7.36 9.81
CA GLY A 285 -5.94 8.45 9.90
C GLY A 285 -5.51 9.51 10.92
N ILE A 286 -5.13 9.09 12.13
CA ILE A 286 -4.70 9.99 13.21
C ILE A 286 -3.47 10.79 12.78
N GLY A 287 -2.47 10.13 12.20
CA GLY A 287 -1.26 10.82 11.70
C GLY A 287 -1.57 11.83 10.59
N ALA A 288 -2.46 11.49 9.66
CA ALA A 288 -2.86 12.40 8.58
C ALA A 288 -3.68 13.60 9.09
N GLY A 289 -4.51 13.41 10.12
CA GLY A 289 -5.46 14.44 10.59
C GLY A 289 -4.81 15.69 11.18
N GLY A 290 -3.66 15.53 11.85
CA GLY A 290 -3.01 16.64 12.57
C GLY A 290 -2.26 17.65 11.70
N GLY A 291 -1.71 17.21 10.55
CA GLY A 291 -0.83 18.04 9.73
C GLY A 291 -1.41 18.49 8.38
N PHE A 292 -2.34 17.72 7.82
CA PHE A 292 -2.73 17.86 6.41
C PHE A 292 -3.27 19.25 6.03
N LEU A 293 -4.13 19.85 6.85
CA LEU A 293 -4.72 21.16 6.57
C LEU A 293 -3.70 22.30 6.67
N ALA A 294 -2.78 22.23 7.63
CA ALA A 294 -1.72 23.22 7.79
C ALA A 294 -0.77 23.18 6.59
N THR A 295 -0.41 21.98 6.13
CA THR A 295 0.46 21.81 4.97
C THR A 295 -0.18 22.30 3.67
N ILE A 296 -1.49 22.13 3.50
CA ILE A 296 -2.23 22.74 2.37
C ILE A 296 -2.18 24.27 2.42
N ALA A 297 -2.36 24.85 3.61
CA ALA A 297 -2.35 26.29 3.80
C ALA A 297 -0.96 26.90 3.53
N GLU A 298 0.11 26.15 3.83
CA GLU A 298 1.51 26.59 3.71
C GLU A 298 2.07 26.40 2.29
N TYR A 299 1.87 25.23 1.67
CA TYR A 299 2.49 24.85 0.39
C TYR A 299 1.53 24.94 -0.81
N GLY A 300 0.28 25.34 -0.55
CA GLY A 300 -0.72 25.66 -1.56
C GLY A 300 -1.43 24.45 -2.19
N LEU A 301 -2.49 24.74 -2.95
CA LEU A 301 -3.30 23.72 -3.63
C LEU A 301 -2.55 23.00 -4.77
N GLN A 302 -1.45 23.60 -5.27
CA GLN A 302 -0.70 23.10 -6.43
C GLN A 302 -0.08 21.72 -6.16
N ILE A 303 0.56 21.54 -5.00
CA ILE A 303 1.15 20.25 -4.64
C ILE A 303 0.07 19.18 -4.43
N VAL A 304 -1.05 19.53 -3.80
CA VAL A 304 -2.16 18.59 -3.61
C VAL A 304 -2.76 18.19 -4.95
N ALA A 305 -2.98 19.15 -5.86
CA ALA A 305 -3.47 18.87 -7.19
C ALA A 305 -2.48 18.01 -7.98
N ALA A 306 -1.19 18.34 -7.96
CA ALA A 306 -0.14 17.56 -8.62
C ALA A 306 -0.12 16.12 -8.10
N SER A 307 -0.08 15.92 -6.77
CA SER A 307 -0.09 14.58 -6.18
C SER A 307 -1.37 13.80 -6.48
N ALA A 308 -2.53 14.43 -6.36
CA ALA A 308 -3.81 13.79 -6.59
C ALA A 308 -3.95 13.35 -8.05
N LEU A 309 -3.64 14.23 -9.00
CA LEU A 309 -3.73 13.93 -10.42
C LEU A 309 -2.67 12.92 -10.85
N THR A 310 -1.42 13.04 -10.38
CA THR A 310 -0.36 12.06 -10.63
C THR A 310 -0.78 10.67 -10.16
N SER A 311 -1.25 10.56 -8.91
CA SER A 311 -1.74 9.30 -8.36
C SER A 311 -2.92 8.75 -9.15
N PHE A 312 -3.93 9.57 -9.39
CA PHE A 312 -5.17 9.14 -10.04
C PHE A 312 -4.92 8.69 -11.49
N VAL A 313 -4.13 9.44 -12.27
CA VAL A 313 -3.83 9.07 -13.66
C VAL A 313 -2.94 7.82 -13.72
N ALA A 314 -1.98 7.65 -12.81
CA ALA A 314 -1.20 6.41 -12.73
C ALA A 314 -2.11 5.20 -12.45
N ILE A 315 -3.08 5.34 -11.53
CA ILE A 315 -4.09 4.31 -11.25
C ILE A 315 -4.95 4.02 -12.47
N LEU A 316 -5.44 5.04 -13.17
CA LEU A 316 -6.22 4.87 -14.40
C LEU A 316 -5.42 4.19 -15.50
N ALA A 317 -4.12 4.47 -15.62
CA ALA A 317 -3.25 3.79 -16.56
C ALA A 317 -3.07 2.31 -16.20
N GLY A 318 -2.85 2.01 -14.91
CA GLY A 318 -2.82 0.63 -14.40
C GLY A 318 -4.14 -0.11 -14.63
N LEU A 319 -5.28 0.55 -14.41
CA LEU A 319 -6.61 0.01 -14.68
C LEU A 319 -6.82 -0.23 -16.18
N ALA A 320 -6.46 0.74 -17.03
CA ALA A 320 -6.56 0.61 -18.49
C ALA A 320 -5.81 -0.64 -18.97
N LEU A 321 -4.57 -0.81 -18.50
CA LEU A 321 -3.73 -1.92 -18.92
C LEU A 321 -4.23 -3.27 -18.37
N THR A 322 -4.50 -3.37 -17.07
CA THR A 322 -4.92 -4.63 -16.44
C THR A 322 -6.31 -5.06 -16.89
N ARG A 323 -7.30 -4.17 -16.76
CA ARG A 323 -8.71 -4.51 -16.92
C ARG A 323 -9.20 -4.42 -18.35
N TYR A 324 -8.78 -3.40 -19.09
CA TYR A 324 -9.33 -3.13 -20.42
C TYR A 324 -8.47 -3.68 -21.57
N VAL A 325 -7.15 -3.69 -21.41
CA VAL A 325 -6.25 -4.26 -22.43
C VAL A 325 -6.09 -5.76 -22.26
N TRP A 326 -5.76 -6.23 -21.05
CA TRP A 326 -5.54 -7.66 -20.80
C TRP A 326 -6.77 -8.41 -20.30
N GLY A 327 -7.85 -7.71 -19.94
CA GLY A 327 -9.08 -8.37 -19.50
C GLY A 327 -8.92 -9.15 -18.19
N MET A 328 -7.97 -8.75 -17.32
CA MET A 328 -7.75 -9.42 -16.04
C MET A 328 -8.98 -9.33 -15.14
N ASP A 329 -9.13 -10.30 -14.24
CA ASP A 329 -10.08 -10.23 -13.13
C ASP A 329 -9.72 -9.06 -12.19
N TRP A 330 -10.67 -8.61 -11.38
CA TRP A 330 -10.47 -7.47 -10.50
C TRP A 330 -9.56 -7.78 -9.31
N ILE A 331 -9.49 -9.02 -8.82
CA ILE A 331 -8.61 -9.41 -7.71
C ILE A 331 -7.14 -9.23 -8.12
N SER A 332 -6.77 -9.78 -9.27
CA SER A 332 -5.44 -9.62 -9.87
C SER A 332 -5.17 -8.17 -10.25
N ALA A 333 -6.13 -7.49 -10.88
CA ALA A 333 -5.96 -6.09 -11.30
C ALA A 333 -5.78 -5.15 -10.10
N ALA A 334 -6.58 -5.29 -9.04
CA ALA A 334 -6.47 -4.49 -7.82
C ALA A 334 -5.11 -4.72 -7.14
N GLY A 335 -4.66 -5.97 -7.05
CA GLY A 335 -3.34 -6.32 -6.54
C GLY A 335 -2.22 -5.68 -7.37
N GLY A 336 -2.29 -5.81 -8.69
CA GLY A 336 -1.32 -5.22 -9.61
C GLY A 336 -1.27 -3.69 -9.51
N ILE A 337 -2.42 -3.01 -9.47
CA ILE A 337 -2.51 -1.56 -9.37
C ILE A 337 -1.92 -1.07 -8.04
N THR A 338 -2.28 -1.71 -6.92
CA THR A 338 -1.75 -1.32 -5.60
C THR A 338 -0.25 -1.60 -5.47
N GLY A 339 0.24 -2.69 -6.08
CA GLY A 339 1.68 -2.99 -6.14
C GLY A 339 2.44 -2.04 -7.06
N GLY A 340 1.89 -1.66 -8.21
CA GLY A 340 2.47 -0.70 -9.14
C GLY A 340 2.48 0.73 -8.61
N HIS A 341 1.48 1.06 -7.79
CA HIS A 341 1.41 2.30 -7.00
C HIS A 341 2.33 2.26 -5.77
N THR A 342 2.88 1.10 -5.42
CA THR A 342 3.69 0.84 -4.22
C THR A 342 3.01 1.21 -2.90
N ASP A 343 1.68 1.07 -2.84
CA ASP A 343 0.88 1.47 -1.68
C ASP A 343 0.21 0.27 -0.99
N THR A 344 0.76 -0.10 0.16
CA THR A 344 0.21 -1.17 1.00
C THR A 344 -1.13 -0.80 1.66
N LYS A 345 -1.43 0.49 1.85
CA LYS A 345 -2.76 0.95 2.31
C LYS A 345 -3.79 0.75 1.22
N GLY A 346 -3.38 0.97 -0.03
CA GLY A 346 -4.15 0.59 -1.21
C GLY A 346 -4.47 -0.91 -1.22
N LEU A 347 -3.48 -1.78 -0.97
CA LEU A 347 -3.69 -3.23 -0.85
C LEU A 347 -4.72 -3.56 0.24
N ALA A 348 -4.56 -2.95 1.41
CA ALA A 348 -5.48 -3.06 2.53
C ALA A 348 -6.93 -2.71 2.14
N ALA A 349 -7.11 -1.60 1.42
CA ALA A 349 -8.42 -1.19 0.91
C ALA A 349 -8.96 -2.11 -0.19
N ALA A 350 -8.08 -2.65 -1.03
CA ALA A 350 -8.45 -3.59 -2.08
C ALA A 350 -8.96 -4.91 -1.49
N VAL A 351 -8.25 -5.49 -0.51
CA VAL A 351 -8.69 -6.71 0.20
C VAL A 351 -10.03 -6.49 0.91
N ASP A 352 -10.23 -5.33 1.54
CA ASP A 352 -11.52 -5.00 2.15
C ASP A 352 -12.65 -4.88 1.12
N ALA A 353 -12.37 -4.22 -0.01
CA ALA A 353 -13.35 -3.99 -1.06
C ALA A 353 -13.73 -5.26 -1.85
N THR A 354 -12.80 -6.20 -2.00
CA THR A 354 -13.04 -7.47 -2.70
C THR A 354 -13.49 -8.59 -1.77
N GLY A 355 -13.15 -8.52 -0.49
CA GLY A 355 -13.26 -9.66 0.43
C GLY A 355 -12.29 -10.81 0.11
N ALA A 356 -11.29 -10.56 -0.74
CA ALA A 356 -10.36 -11.55 -1.26
C ALA A 356 -8.93 -11.23 -0.82
N ASP A 357 -8.31 -12.14 -0.09
CA ASP A 357 -6.91 -12.03 0.38
C ASP A 357 -5.91 -12.25 -0.76
N GLU A 358 -6.34 -12.93 -1.82
CA GLU A 358 -5.59 -13.29 -3.03
C GLU A 358 -5.08 -12.05 -3.80
N VAL A 359 -5.69 -10.88 -3.57
CA VAL A 359 -5.21 -9.57 -4.07
C VAL A 359 -3.73 -9.37 -3.74
N ALA A 360 -3.27 -9.89 -2.61
CA ALA A 360 -1.89 -9.75 -2.18
C ALA A 360 -0.87 -10.52 -3.00
N ALA A 361 -1.28 -11.59 -3.70
CA ALA A 361 -0.42 -12.27 -4.66
C ALA A 361 -0.08 -11.32 -5.82
N GLY A 362 -1.08 -10.61 -6.36
CA GLY A 362 -0.86 -9.60 -7.41
C GLY A 362 0.00 -8.43 -6.93
N TYR A 363 -0.22 -7.93 -5.70
CA TYR A 363 0.63 -6.90 -5.10
C TYR A 363 2.07 -7.39 -4.94
N GLY A 364 2.26 -8.59 -4.36
CA GLY A 364 3.57 -9.17 -4.09
C GLY A 364 4.39 -9.38 -5.36
N ASN A 365 3.74 -9.70 -6.47
CA ASN A 365 4.38 -9.88 -7.77
C ASN A 365 4.72 -8.56 -8.48
N THR A 366 4.00 -7.47 -8.17
CA THR A 366 4.20 -6.17 -8.85
C THR A 366 5.15 -5.26 -8.07
N TYR A 367 5.01 -5.23 -6.74
CA TYR A 367 5.67 -4.28 -5.85
C TYR A 367 7.21 -4.25 -5.98
N PRO A 368 7.95 -5.38 -5.98
CA PRO A 368 9.41 -5.36 -6.07
C PRO A 368 9.93 -4.69 -7.35
N PHE A 369 9.24 -4.91 -8.48
CA PHE A 369 9.60 -4.29 -9.75
C PHE A 369 9.25 -2.80 -9.74
N ALA A 370 8.09 -2.43 -9.21
CA ALA A 370 7.67 -1.03 -9.16
C ALA A 370 8.64 -0.20 -8.31
N LEU A 371 9.12 -0.76 -7.20
CA LEU A 371 10.14 -0.16 -6.33
C LEU A 371 11.46 0.09 -7.07
N LEU A 372 11.92 -0.86 -7.88
CA LEU A 372 13.09 -0.70 -8.73
C LEU A 372 12.94 0.50 -9.68
N PHE A 373 11.81 0.60 -10.38
CA PHE A 373 11.55 1.71 -11.30
C PHE A 373 11.37 3.05 -10.58
N MET A 374 10.74 3.07 -9.41
CA MET A 374 10.61 4.28 -8.58
C MET A 374 11.98 4.86 -8.23
N VAL A 375 12.95 4.01 -7.87
CA VAL A 375 14.30 4.43 -7.50
C VAL A 375 15.05 5.01 -8.70
N VAL A 376 14.95 4.36 -9.86
CA VAL A 376 15.58 4.82 -11.10
C VAL A 376 14.94 6.13 -11.57
N TYR A 377 13.61 6.21 -11.60
CA TYR A 377 12.88 7.37 -12.09
C TYR A 377 12.97 8.58 -11.16
N ALA A 378 13.10 8.36 -9.84
CA ALA A 378 13.38 9.44 -8.89
C ALA A 378 14.70 10.15 -9.20
N LYS A 379 15.78 9.42 -9.54
CA LYS A 379 17.05 10.02 -9.98
C LYS A 379 16.94 10.64 -11.37
N LEU A 380 16.21 9.99 -12.27
CA LEU A 380 15.98 10.51 -13.61
C LEU A 380 15.27 11.88 -13.58
N LEU A 381 14.28 12.07 -12.69
CA LEU A 381 13.64 13.38 -12.48
C LEU A 381 14.67 14.46 -12.14
N VAL A 382 15.60 14.18 -11.23
CA VAL A 382 16.63 15.14 -10.80
C VAL A 382 17.59 15.51 -11.93
N ILE A 383 17.86 14.58 -12.85
CA ILE A 383 18.74 14.80 -13.99
C ILE A 383 18.02 15.57 -15.11
N VAL A 384 16.76 15.22 -15.38
CA VAL A 384 16.00 15.73 -16.53
C VAL A 384 15.34 17.07 -16.24
N ILE A 385 14.93 17.33 -15.00
CA ILE A 385 14.27 18.57 -14.61
C ILE A 385 15.32 19.52 -14.02
N PRO A 386 15.64 20.63 -14.69
CA PRO A 386 16.53 21.63 -14.13
C PRO A 386 15.89 22.22 -12.87
N LEU A 387 16.63 22.19 -11.76
CA LEU A 387 16.23 22.87 -10.53
C LEU A 387 16.31 24.38 -10.81
N ALA A 388 15.16 25.02 -11.03
CA ALA A 388 15.11 26.47 -11.13
C ALA A 388 15.70 27.07 -9.85
N ALA A 389 16.66 27.98 -10.00
CA ALA A 389 17.39 28.65 -8.92
C ALA A 389 16.55 29.69 -8.19
#